data_AF-A0A3C1PXF9-F1
#
_entry.id   AF-A0A3C1PXF9-F1
#
_cell.length_a   1.000
_cell.length_b   1.000
_cell.length_c   1.000
_cell.angle_alpha   90.00
_cell.angle_beta   90.00
_cell.angle_gamma   90.00
#
_symmetry.space_group_name_H-M   'P 1'
#
loop_
_entity.id
_entity.type
_entity.pdbx_description
1 polymer ?
#
loop_
_entity_poly.entity_id
_entity_poly.type
_entity_poly.pdbx_seq_one_letter_code
_entity_poly.pdbx_strand_id
1 'polypeptide(L)'
;MSNSPTQVDIEGKRPIESAYVKHWGEMNDRLKKGGSLSGKERNCAFLNIDGKKFATVSGVSGFDFPDDSRAMALSDWDGDGRMDVWISNRNAPRVRFFHNRLIEIGDWIQFDLESNKMLDPIGARIELTLGDGSKLMRSLRAGEGFLGQSSRFIHFGLSNKRIKAI
;
A
#
# COMPACT_ATOMS: atom_id res chain seq x y z
N MET A 1 5.27 -14.43 21.35
CA MET A 1 4.19 -15.14 22.08
C MET A 1 3.11 -14.13 22.41
N SER A 2 1.87 -14.37 21.98
CA SER A 2 0.76 -13.45 22.28
C SER A 2 0.22 -13.76 23.68
N ASN A 3 0.17 -12.75 24.56
CA ASN A 3 -0.43 -12.87 25.89
C ASN A 3 -1.93 -12.53 25.89
N SER A 4 -2.60 -12.54 24.75
CA SER A 4 -4.05 -12.31 24.68
C SER A 4 -4.77 -13.26 25.66
N PRO A 5 -5.67 -12.76 26.53
CA PRO A 5 -6.42 -13.61 27.43
C PRO A 5 -7.29 -14.58 26.61
N THR A 6 -6.98 -15.88 26.69
CA THR A 6 -7.65 -16.95 25.93
C THR A 6 -8.71 -17.70 26.74
N GLN A 7 -8.75 -17.52 28.06
CA GLN A 7 -9.69 -18.21 28.93
C GLN A 7 -11.02 -17.45 29.04
N VAL A 8 -12.04 -18.03 28.42
CA VAL A 8 -13.46 -17.84 28.79
C VAL A 8 -13.80 -18.87 29.87
N ASP A 9 -14.61 -18.50 30.86
CA ASP A 9 -15.15 -19.50 31.78
C ASP A 9 -16.12 -20.44 31.05
N ILE A 10 -16.46 -21.56 31.71
CA ILE A 10 -17.31 -22.62 31.15
C ILE A 10 -18.75 -22.12 30.87
N GLU A 11 -19.17 -21.01 31.47
CA GLU A 11 -20.46 -20.35 31.23
C GLU A 11 -20.41 -19.32 30.08
N GLY A 12 -19.27 -19.17 29.40
CA GLY A 12 -19.08 -18.22 28.31
C GLY A 12 -18.90 -16.77 28.78
N LYS A 13 -18.74 -16.53 30.09
CA LYS A 13 -18.42 -15.20 30.64
C LYS A 13 -16.90 -15.05 30.73
N ARG A 14 -16.40 -13.86 30.43
CA ARG A 14 -14.99 -13.54 30.64
C ARG A 14 -14.78 -13.25 32.13
N PRO A 15 -13.80 -13.84 32.82
CA PRO A 15 -13.53 -13.50 34.21
C PRO A 15 -13.20 -11.99 34.30
N ILE A 16 -14.06 -11.23 34.97
CA ILE A 16 -13.93 -9.77 35.11
C ILE A 16 -12.82 -9.42 36.13
N GLU A 17 -12.32 -10.40 36.90
CA GLU A 17 -11.58 -10.16 38.14
C GLU A 17 -10.12 -9.71 37.99
N SER A 18 -9.46 -9.96 36.85
CA SER A 18 -8.08 -9.52 36.68
C SER A 18 -8.01 -8.11 36.08
N ALA A 19 -7.23 -7.23 36.73
CA ALA A 19 -6.87 -5.93 36.18
C ALA A 19 -6.32 -6.05 34.74
N TYR A 20 -5.62 -7.13 34.42
CA TYR A 20 -5.16 -7.39 33.06
C TYR A 20 -6.31 -7.50 32.04
N VAL A 21 -7.35 -8.30 32.34
CA VAL A 21 -8.49 -8.51 31.44
C VAL A 21 -9.29 -7.22 31.27
N LYS A 22 -9.44 -6.43 32.33
CA LYS A 22 -10.07 -5.11 32.27
C LYS A 22 -9.33 -4.16 31.33
N HIS A 23 -8.03 -3.93 31.54
CA HIS A 23 -7.24 -3.04 30.69
C HIS A 23 -7.13 -3.55 29.25
N TRP A 24 -7.07 -4.88 29.05
CA TRP A 24 -7.13 -5.47 27.71
C TRP A 24 -8.47 -5.17 27.02
N GLY A 25 -9.58 -5.24 27.75
CA GLY A 25 -10.91 -4.87 27.27
C GLY A 25 -10.99 -3.39 26.88
N GLU A 26 -10.53 -2.50 27.76
CA GLU A 26 -10.48 -1.05 27.52
C GLU A 26 -9.60 -0.69 26.31
N MET A 27 -8.43 -1.33 26.18
CA MET A 27 -7.56 -1.16 25.02
C MET A 27 -8.27 -1.59 23.74
N ASN A 28 -8.90 -2.76 23.73
CA ASN A 28 -9.64 -3.23 22.55
C ASN A 28 -10.83 -2.33 22.20
N ASP A 29 -11.53 -1.81 23.21
CA ASP A 29 -12.63 -0.85 23.00
C ASP A 29 -12.11 0.45 22.37
N ARG A 30 -11.03 1.02 22.92
CA ARG A 30 -10.32 2.18 22.32
C ARG A 30 -9.94 1.89 20.87
N LEU A 31 -9.34 0.73 20.62
CA LEU A 31 -8.89 0.28 19.30
C LEU A 31 -10.04 0.12 18.29
N LYS A 32 -11.22 -0.35 18.71
CA LYS A 32 -12.43 -0.48 17.88
C LYS A 32 -13.08 0.87 17.58
N LYS A 33 -13.05 1.78 18.55
CA LYS A 33 -13.53 3.16 18.43
C LYS A 33 -12.61 4.07 17.60
N GLY A 34 -11.57 3.52 16.96
CA GLY A 34 -10.65 4.27 16.09
C GLY A 34 -9.45 4.87 16.81
N GLY A 35 -9.22 4.48 18.07
CA GLY A 35 -7.98 4.80 18.77
C GLY A 35 -6.77 4.17 18.09
N SER A 36 -5.69 4.92 18.07
CA SER A 36 -4.39 4.53 17.51
C SER A 36 -3.37 4.27 18.63
N LEU A 37 -2.44 3.34 18.36
CA LEU A 37 -1.25 3.07 19.19
C LEU A 37 -0.03 3.91 18.77
N SER A 38 0.05 4.37 17.51
CA SER A 38 1.09 5.31 17.06
C SER A 38 0.61 6.77 17.01
N GLY A 39 -0.60 7.05 17.51
CA GLY A 39 -1.18 8.39 17.58
C GLY A 39 -1.49 9.02 16.22
N LYS A 40 -0.56 9.86 15.76
CA LYS A 40 -0.64 10.69 14.54
C LYS A 40 0.69 10.65 13.78
N GLU A 41 1.29 9.46 13.73
CA GLU A 41 2.47 9.19 12.91
C GLU A 41 2.21 9.64 11.47
N ARG A 42 3.14 10.40 10.89
CA ARG A 42 2.97 10.97 9.55
C ARG A 42 3.51 10.03 8.50
N ASN A 43 2.85 10.03 7.35
CA ASN A 43 3.34 9.31 6.17
C ASN A 43 4.66 9.89 5.66
N CYS A 44 5.53 9.01 5.18
CA CYS A 44 6.81 9.37 4.60
C CYS A 44 6.83 9.05 3.10
N ALA A 45 7.33 9.99 2.30
CA ALA A 45 7.59 9.80 0.88
C ALA A 45 9.06 10.14 0.58
N PHE A 46 9.72 9.27 -0.18
CA PHE A 46 11.12 9.41 -0.52
C PHE A 46 11.29 9.40 -2.04
N LEU A 47 11.81 10.49 -2.59
CA LEU A 47 12.12 10.60 -4.01
C LEU A 47 13.46 9.91 -4.27
N ASN A 48 13.48 8.98 -5.22
CA ASN A 48 14.71 8.39 -5.73
C ASN A 48 15.49 9.42 -6.55
N ILE A 49 16.77 9.61 -6.22
CA ILE A 49 17.71 10.47 -6.92
C ILE A 49 18.77 9.58 -7.59
N ASP A 50 18.66 9.45 -8.91
CA ASP A 50 19.58 8.74 -9.81
C ASP A 50 19.90 7.29 -9.42
N GLY A 51 18.96 6.61 -8.75
CA GLY A 51 19.13 5.22 -8.30
C GLY A 51 20.12 5.04 -7.14
N LYS A 52 20.62 6.14 -6.56
CA LYS A 52 21.74 6.11 -5.60
C LYS A 52 21.38 6.69 -4.24
N LYS A 53 20.49 7.68 -4.20
CA LYS A 53 20.12 8.40 -2.98
C LYS A 53 18.61 8.59 -2.92
N PHE A 54 18.14 8.93 -1.74
CA PHE A 54 16.75 9.27 -1.50
C PHE A 54 16.65 10.60 -0.76
N ALA A 55 15.71 11.45 -1.19
CA ALA A 55 15.38 12.68 -0.50
C ALA A 55 13.95 12.61 0.05
N THR A 56 13.74 13.06 1.29
CA THR A 56 12.41 13.17 1.86
C THR A 56 11.63 14.25 1.12
N VAL A 57 10.48 13.86 0.57
CA VAL A 57 9.54 14.76 -0.12
C VAL A 57 8.15 14.75 0.53
N SER A 58 7.98 14.14 1.69
CA SER A 58 6.68 13.92 2.34
C SER A 58 5.80 15.18 2.43
N GLY A 59 6.36 16.30 2.90
CA GLY A 59 5.62 17.54 3.06
C GLY A 59 5.33 18.24 1.73
N VAL A 60 6.31 18.29 0.83
CA VAL A 60 6.16 18.95 -0.48
C VAL A 60 5.26 18.17 -1.43
N SER A 61 5.18 16.85 -1.29
CA SER A 61 4.24 16.02 -2.06
C SER A 61 2.81 16.06 -1.50
N GLY A 62 2.60 16.65 -0.32
CA GLY A 62 1.32 16.62 0.38
C GLY A 62 0.93 15.22 0.88
N PHE A 63 1.88 14.28 0.96
CA PHE A 63 1.61 12.91 1.41
C PHE A 63 1.61 12.78 2.93
N ASP A 64 2.27 13.71 3.65
CA ASP A 64 2.61 13.65 5.08
C ASP A 64 1.45 13.86 6.07
N PHE A 65 0.23 13.48 5.71
CA PHE A 65 -0.92 13.58 6.60
C PHE A 65 -0.64 12.89 7.95
N PRO A 66 -1.07 13.49 9.07
CA PRO A 66 -0.90 12.94 10.42
C PRO A 66 -1.94 11.84 10.73
N ASP A 67 -2.18 10.98 9.75
CA ASP A 67 -3.11 9.88 9.81
C ASP A 67 -2.30 8.61 10.06
N ASP A 68 -2.73 7.81 11.02
CA ASP A 68 -2.00 6.62 11.44
C ASP A 68 -2.16 5.49 10.43
N SER A 69 -1.49 5.61 9.28
CA SER A 69 -1.62 4.75 8.12
C SER A 69 -1.05 3.36 8.36
N ARG A 70 -1.74 2.33 7.86
CA ARG A 70 -1.39 0.92 8.09
C ARG A 70 -1.41 0.06 6.85
N ALA A 71 -2.15 0.44 5.82
CA ALA A 71 -2.09 -0.24 4.54
C ALA A 71 -2.11 0.79 3.41
N MET A 72 -1.49 0.42 2.30
CA MET A 72 -1.43 1.22 1.09
C MET A 72 -1.68 0.31 -0.13
N ALA A 73 -2.34 0.84 -1.14
CA ALA A 73 -2.52 0.20 -2.43
C ALA A 73 -2.33 1.23 -3.54
N LEU A 74 -1.60 0.84 -4.59
CA LEU A 74 -1.40 1.68 -5.77
C LEU A 74 -2.38 1.29 -6.88
N SER A 75 -2.91 2.28 -7.59
CA SER A 75 -3.76 2.08 -8.77
C SER A 75 -3.69 3.31 -9.65
N ASP A 76 -3.63 3.14 -10.97
CA ASP A 76 -4.01 4.20 -11.91
C ASP A 76 -5.55 4.24 -11.95
N TRP A 77 -6.17 5.06 -11.11
CA TRP A 77 -7.61 4.98 -10.82
C TRP A 77 -8.46 5.55 -11.95
N ASP A 78 -7.99 6.59 -12.62
CA ASP A 78 -8.68 7.25 -13.73
C ASP A 78 -8.08 6.94 -15.10
N GLY A 79 -7.01 6.13 -15.17
CA GLY A 79 -6.46 5.59 -16.40
C GLY A 79 -5.57 6.59 -17.15
N ASP A 80 -4.97 7.53 -16.44
CA ASP A 80 -4.16 8.61 -17.00
C ASP A 80 -2.64 8.31 -16.97
N GLY A 81 -2.24 7.16 -16.41
CA GLY A 81 -0.85 6.72 -16.24
C GLY A 81 -0.17 7.23 -14.97
N ARG A 82 -0.85 8.04 -14.16
CA ARG A 82 -0.37 8.49 -12.86
C ARG A 82 -0.86 7.49 -11.82
N MET A 83 0.10 6.78 -11.20
CA MET A 83 -0.24 5.92 -10.08
C MET A 83 -0.81 6.77 -8.93
N ASP A 84 -2.07 6.53 -8.59
CA ASP A 84 -2.75 7.04 -7.40
C ASP A 84 -2.52 6.13 -6.20
N VAL A 85 -2.87 6.63 -5.02
CA VAL A 85 -2.66 5.92 -3.75
C VAL A 85 -3.94 5.84 -2.94
N TRP A 86 -4.31 4.63 -2.57
CA TRP A 86 -5.29 4.36 -1.53
C TRP A 86 -4.58 4.04 -0.22
N ILE A 87 -5.04 4.63 0.88
CA ILE A 87 -4.53 4.38 2.22
C ILE A 87 -5.65 3.97 3.16
N SER A 88 -5.38 2.94 3.95
CA SER A 88 -6.18 2.60 5.14
C SER A 88 -5.47 3.09 6.40
N ASN A 89 -6.19 3.89 7.18
CA ASN A 89 -5.71 4.50 8.41
C ASN A 89 -6.38 3.87 9.63
N ARG A 90 -5.64 3.84 10.74
CA ARG A 90 -6.17 3.42 12.03
C ARG A 90 -7.08 4.47 12.65
N ASN A 91 -6.67 5.74 12.55
CA ASN A 91 -7.44 6.89 13.00
C ASN A 91 -8.30 7.45 11.84
N ALA A 92 -9.15 8.42 12.14
CA ALA A 92 -9.95 9.08 11.11
C ALA A 92 -9.10 10.12 10.34
N PRO A 93 -9.29 10.27 9.02
CA PRO A 93 -10.20 9.48 8.16
C PRO A 93 -9.66 8.06 7.92
N ARG A 94 -10.51 7.04 8.02
CA ARG A 94 -10.10 5.62 7.95
C ARG A 94 -9.66 5.17 6.55
N VAL A 95 -10.17 5.82 5.51
CA VAL A 95 -9.76 5.59 4.13
C VAL A 95 -9.43 6.95 3.53
N ARG A 96 -8.31 7.02 2.81
CA ARG A 96 -7.90 8.21 2.08
C ARG A 96 -7.50 7.83 0.67
N PHE A 97 -7.96 8.62 -0.28
CA PHE A 97 -7.54 8.56 -1.68
C PHE A 97 -6.64 9.75 -1.98
N PHE A 98 -5.47 9.48 -2.54
CA PHE A 98 -4.55 10.49 -3.05
C PHE A 98 -4.57 10.38 -4.57
N HIS A 99 -5.23 11.35 -5.18
CA HIS A 99 -5.25 11.48 -6.62
C HIS A 99 -4.00 12.22 -7.09
N ASN A 100 -3.20 11.57 -7.92
CA ASN A 100 -1.93 12.07 -8.41
C ASN A 100 -2.16 13.07 -9.55
N ARG A 101 -1.69 14.32 -9.36
CA ARG A 101 -1.91 15.43 -10.30
C ARG A 101 -0.61 16.01 -10.87
N LEU A 102 0.40 15.16 -11.05
CA LEU A 102 1.61 15.58 -11.76
C LEU A 102 1.27 16.07 -13.17
N ILE A 103 1.86 17.21 -13.55
CA ILE A 103 1.57 17.89 -14.83
C ILE A 103 2.20 17.11 -16.00
N GLU A 104 3.42 16.60 -15.82
CA GLU A 104 4.15 15.85 -16.84
C GLU A 104 4.67 14.53 -16.26
N ILE A 105 4.28 13.41 -16.87
CA ILE A 105 4.76 12.07 -16.52
C ILE A 105 5.49 11.35 -17.67
N GLY A 106 5.37 11.89 -18.89
CA GLY A 106 5.84 11.28 -20.13
C GLY A 106 5.03 10.06 -20.55
N ASP A 107 5.58 9.29 -21.48
CA ASP A 107 5.03 8.05 -22.00
C ASP A 107 4.99 6.98 -20.90
N TRP A 108 3.96 6.14 -20.95
CA TRP A 108 3.77 5.02 -20.05
C TRP A 108 3.08 3.88 -20.79
N ILE A 109 3.12 2.68 -20.21
CA ILE A 109 2.40 1.51 -20.69
C ILE A 109 1.94 0.66 -19.51
N GLN A 110 0.77 0.06 -19.65
CA GLN A 110 0.19 -0.82 -18.66
C GLN A 110 -0.27 -2.12 -19.30
N PHE A 111 -0.06 -3.22 -18.59
CA PHE A 111 -0.44 -4.56 -19.04
C PHE A 111 -1.46 -5.15 -18.08
N ASP A 112 -2.62 -5.55 -18.60
CA ASP A 112 -3.43 -6.57 -17.97
C ASP A 112 -3.01 -7.93 -18.53
N LEU A 113 -2.69 -8.85 -17.64
CA LEU A 113 -2.25 -10.17 -18.04
C LEU A 113 -3.44 -11.12 -17.96
N GLU A 114 -3.67 -11.91 -19.01
CA GLU A 114 -4.66 -12.96 -18.97
C GLU A 114 -3.98 -14.34 -19.05
N SER A 115 -4.60 -15.31 -18.41
CA SER A 115 -4.20 -16.71 -18.49
C SER A 115 -5.27 -17.46 -19.25
N ASN A 116 -4.85 -18.42 -20.07
CA ASN A 116 -5.77 -19.35 -20.73
C ASN A 116 -6.36 -20.41 -19.77
N LYS A 117 -5.94 -20.40 -18.50
CA LYS A 117 -6.52 -21.20 -17.42
C LYS A 117 -7.49 -20.34 -16.61
N MET A 118 -8.43 -20.95 -15.89
CA MET A 118 -9.32 -20.28 -14.93
C MET A 118 -8.58 -19.74 -13.67
N LEU A 119 -7.35 -19.27 -13.81
CA LEU A 119 -6.49 -18.78 -12.73
C LEU A 119 -5.79 -17.50 -13.15
N ASP A 120 -5.71 -16.56 -12.21
CA ASP A 120 -4.91 -15.36 -12.37
C ASP A 120 -3.43 -15.71 -12.56
N PRO A 121 -2.72 -15.15 -13.57
CA PRO A 121 -1.28 -15.37 -13.80
C PRO A 121 -0.37 -14.69 -12.76
N ILE A 122 -0.68 -14.82 -11.46
CA ILE A 122 0.16 -14.35 -10.36
C ILE A 122 1.55 -14.99 -10.45
N GLY A 123 2.59 -14.17 -10.31
CA GLY A 123 3.98 -14.57 -10.48
C GLY A 123 4.52 -14.38 -11.90
N ALA A 124 3.67 -14.09 -12.88
CA ALA A 124 4.12 -13.71 -14.23
C ALA A 124 5.01 -12.47 -14.19
N ARG A 125 5.96 -12.38 -15.13
CA ARG A 125 6.95 -11.31 -15.22
C ARG A 125 6.96 -10.73 -16.62
N ILE A 126 6.97 -9.40 -16.72
CA ILE A 126 7.19 -8.65 -17.96
C ILE A 126 8.56 -8.00 -17.87
N GLU A 127 9.37 -8.15 -18.92
CA GLU A 127 10.67 -7.48 -19.07
C GLU A 127 10.66 -6.62 -20.34
N LEU A 128 10.67 -5.30 -20.18
CA LEU A 128 10.79 -4.38 -21.30
C LEU A 128 12.27 -4.10 -21.59
N THR A 129 12.68 -4.25 -22.84
CA THR A 129 13.95 -3.71 -23.34
C THR A 129 13.67 -2.38 -24.02
N LEU A 130 14.31 -1.31 -23.55
CA LEU A 130 14.17 0.04 -24.09
C LEU A 130 15.14 0.26 -25.27
N GLY A 131 14.93 1.35 -26.01
CA GLY A 131 15.74 1.71 -27.18
C GLY A 131 17.22 1.94 -26.87
N ASP A 132 17.52 2.39 -25.64
CA ASP A 132 18.89 2.56 -25.12
C ASP A 132 19.52 1.23 -24.63
N GLY A 133 18.78 0.11 -24.74
CA GLY A 133 19.21 -1.22 -24.29
C GLY A 133 18.99 -1.47 -22.80
N SER A 134 18.53 -0.48 -22.02
CA SER A 134 18.19 -0.69 -20.61
C SER A 134 16.94 -1.58 -20.47
N LYS A 135 16.87 -2.32 -19.36
CA LYS A 135 15.78 -3.27 -19.09
C LYS A 135 14.97 -2.85 -17.88
N LEU A 136 13.65 -2.85 -18.03
CA LEU A 136 12.70 -2.67 -16.93
C LEU A 136 11.99 -4.00 -16.70
N MET A 137 11.83 -4.39 -15.43
CA MET A 137 11.14 -5.63 -15.10
C MET A 137 10.13 -5.40 -14.00
N ARG A 138 8.96 -6.01 -14.14
CA ARG A 138 7.89 -6.06 -13.14
C ARG A 138 7.26 -7.44 -13.14
N SER A 139 6.68 -7.81 -12.00
CA SER A 139 5.96 -9.07 -11.85
C SER A 139 4.58 -8.81 -11.28
N LEU A 140 3.59 -9.56 -11.75
CA LEU A 140 2.25 -9.57 -11.18
C LEU A 140 2.29 -10.30 -9.82
N ARG A 141 1.78 -9.66 -8.78
CA ARG A 141 1.81 -10.19 -7.40
C ARG A 141 0.40 -10.24 -6.81
N ALA A 142 0.20 -11.20 -5.92
CA ALA A 142 -0.95 -11.23 -5.01
C ALA A 142 -0.38 -11.05 -3.59
N GLY A 143 -0.66 -9.88 -3.01
CA GLY A 143 -0.05 -9.43 -1.75
C GLY A 143 1.11 -8.46 -1.99
N GLU A 144 0.88 -7.19 -1.69
CA GLU A 144 1.89 -6.14 -1.71
C GLU A 144 1.75 -5.25 -0.48
N GLY A 145 2.85 -5.03 0.24
CA GLY A 145 2.81 -4.28 1.49
C GLY A 145 2.09 -5.02 2.63
N PHE A 146 1.77 -4.29 3.69
CA PHE A 146 1.06 -4.83 4.86
C PHE A 146 -0.43 -4.57 4.74
N LEU A 147 -1.26 -5.62 4.85
CA LEU A 147 -2.73 -5.55 4.81
C LEU A 147 -3.32 -4.84 3.57
N GLY A 148 -2.57 -4.81 2.46
CA GLY A 148 -2.95 -4.15 1.21
C GLY A 148 -2.63 -5.01 -0.01
N GLN A 149 -3.19 -4.61 -1.14
CA GLN A 149 -2.86 -5.15 -2.44
C GLN A 149 -3.10 -4.05 -3.48
N SER A 150 -2.05 -3.73 -4.25
CA SER A 150 -2.14 -2.81 -5.38
C SER A 150 -2.97 -3.43 -6.51
N SER A 151 -3.33 -2.58 -7.46
CA SER A 151 -3.88 -2.97 -8.75
C SER A 151 -3.12 -4.13 -9.38
N ARG A 152 -3.87 -5.02 -10.04
CA ARG A 152 -3.34 -6.15 -10.83
C ARG A 152 -2.53 -5.68 -12.04
N PHE A 153 -2.80 -4.49 -12.54
CA PHE A 153 -2.17 -4.02 -13.76
C PHE A 153 -0.67 -3.76 -13.57
N ILE A 154 0.14 -4.25 -14.50
CA ILE A 154 1.59 -4.01 -14.49
C ILE A 154 1.88 -2.71 -15.22
N HIS A 155 2.24 -1.67 -14.46
CA HIS A 155 2.55 -0.34 -14.99
C HIS A 155 4.07 -0.12 -15.19
N PHE A 156 4.44 0.50 -16.30
CA PHE A 156 5.79 1.01 -16.58
C PHE A 156 5.72 2.48 -17.02
N GLY A 157 6.41 3.36 -16.28
CA GLY A 157 6.73 4.70 -16.77
C GLY A 157 7.93 4.65 -17.69
N LEU A 158 7.82 5.27 -18.88
CA LEU A 158 8.82 5.28 -19.94
C LEU A 158 9.45 6.66 -20.15
N SER A 159 8.80 7.71 -19.67
CA SER A 159 9.19 9.11 -19.89
C SER A 159 9.23 9.46 -21.39
N ASN A 160 10.37 9.41 -22.06
CA ASN A 160 10.47 9.60 -23.51
C ASN A 160 11.16 8.42 -24.21
N LYS A 161 11.36 7.31 -23.49
CA LYS A 161 12.09 6.14 -23.99
C LYS A 161 11.18 5.26 -24.84
N ARG A 162 11.67 4.88 -26.01
CA ARG A 162 10.99 3.92 -26.90
C ARG A 162 11.20 2.49 -26.41
N ILE A 163 10.18 1.65 -26.57
CA ILE A 163 10.27 0.20 -26.33
C ILE A 163 10.89 -0.44 -27.57
N LYS A 164 11.89 -1.29 -27.37
CA LYS A 164 12.54 -2.10 -28.40
C LYS A 164 12.00 -3.53 -28.43
N ALA A 165 11.75 -4.13 -27.27
CA ALA A 165 11.19 -5.47 -27.12
C ALA A 165 10.45 -5.63 -25.78
N ILE A 166 9.53 -6.60 -25.72
CA ILE A 166 8.74 -7.03 -24.56
C ILE A 166 8.97 -8.53 -24.35
#